data_AF-X7ZW05-F1
#
_entry.id   AF-X7ZW05-F1
#
_cell.length_a   1.000
_cell.length_b   1.000
_cell.length_c   1.000
_cell.angle_alpha   90.00
_cell.angle_beta   90.00
_cell.angle_gamma   90.00
#
_symmetry.space_group_name_H-M   'P 1'
#
loop_
_entity.id
_entity.type
_entity.pdbx_description
1 polymer ?
#
loop_
_entity_poly.entity_id
_entity_poly.type
_entity_poly.pdbx_seq_one_letter_code
_entity_poly.pdbx_strand_id
1 'polypeptide(L)'
;MAPWDTLGFQGRNFVATGPHAAELTRLNGRPAKEPIRVYAGLQTAADDRARARVIVDELERTHAFDRKLLVIIPTTGTGWIDPVAARSLEMMYNGDTAMAGLQYSYLPSWISFLADRQKSMDSGKILIDTVHDRWQQLPADHRPKLVLYGESLGSMAGQAAFGFLPDIAKMGFDAVLWVGRRTKVRYGMR
;
A
#
# COMPACT_ATOMS: atom_id res chain seq x y z
N MET A 1 -1.58 -16.98 6.24
CA MET A 1 -2.52 -16.77 5.12
C MET A 1 -3.77 -16.09 5.60
N ALA A 2 -4.00 -14.84 5.14
CA ALA A 2 -5.30 -14.21 5.21
C ALA A 2 -6.30 -15.06 4.39
N PRO A 3 -7.38 -15.61 4.99
CA PRO A 3 -8.31 -16.44 4.24
C PRO A 3 -9.02 -15.61 3.15
N TRP A 4 -9.19 -16.17 1.97
CA TRP A 4 -9.80 -15.51 0.80
C TRP A 4 -11.13 -14.81 1.12
N ASP A 5 -11.95 -15.47 1.94
CA ASP A 5 -13.26 -14.93 2.27
C ASP A 5 -13.20 -13.68 3.16
N THR A 6 -12.09 -13.47 3.88
CA THR A 6 -11.90 -12.33 4.78
C THR A 6 -11.44 -11.05 4.08
N LEU A 7 -10.98 -11.15 2.83
CA LEU A 7 -10.39 -10.03 2.08
C LEU A 7 -11.42 -8.94 1.71
N GLY A 8 -12.72 -9.29 1.74
CA GLY A 8 -13.79 -8.42 1.24
C GLY A 8 -13.73 -8.24 -0.28
N PHE A 9 -14.71 -7.51 -0.83
CA PHE A 9 -14.82 -7.32 -2.29
C PHE A 9 -13.58 -6.65 -2.90
N GLN A 10 -13.11 -5.56 -2.29
CA GLN A 10 -11.97 -4.80 -2.82
C GLN A 10 -10.66 -5.56 -2.72
N GLY A 11 -10.43 -6.26 -1.61
CA GLY A 11 -9.25 -7.10 -1.44
C GLY A 11 -9.20 -8.21 -2.48
N ARG A 12 -10.31 -8.94 -2.68
CA ARG A 12 -10.40 -10.00 -3.70
C ARG A 12 -10.14 -9.46 -5.10
N ASN A 13 -10.73 -8.32 -5.45
CA ASN A 13 -10.51 -7.68 -6.75
C ASN A 13 -9.04 -7.27 -6.94
N PHE A 14 -8.41 -6.72 -5.89
CA PHE A 14 -7.01 -6.32 -5.95
C PHE A 14 -6.07 -7.51 -6.13
N VAL A 15 -6.23 -8.59 -5.36
CA VAL A 15 -5.29 -9.73 -5.40
C VAL A 15 -5.52 -10.68 -6.57
N ALA A 16 -6.73 -10.74 -7.15
CA ALA A 16 -7.05 -11.69 -8.23
C ALA A 16 -7.15 -11.05 -9.63
N THR A 17 -6.78 -9.78 -9.78
CA THR A 17 -6.71 -9.13 -11.10
C THR A 17 -5.32 -8.56 -11.35
N GLY A 18 -5.03 -8.21 -12.60
CA GLY A 18 -3.73 -7.66 -12.99
C GLY A 18 -3.02 -8.55 -14.01
N PRO A 19 -1.93 -8.06 -14.61
CA PRO A 19 -1.16 -8.81 -15.58
C PRO A 19 -0.34 -9.90 -14.88
N HIS A 20 -0.50 -11.14 -15.33
CA HIS A 20 0.34 -12.27 -14.91
C HIS A 20 1.71 -12.21 -15.60
N ALA A 21 2.68 -12.98 -15.09
CA ALA A 21 4.05 -13.03 -15.64
C ALA A 21 4.08 -13.31 -17.15
N ALA A 22 3.17 -14.13 -17.67
CA ALA A 22 3.10 -14.42 -19.11
C ALA A 22 2.72 -13.18 -19.95
N GLU A 23 1.77 -12.38 -19.48
CA GLU A 23 1.37 -11.14 -20.15
C GLU A 23 2.50 -10.10 -20.08
N LEU A 24 3.12 -9.95 -18.91
CA LEU A 24 4.27 -9.05 -18.72
C LEU A 24 5.46 -9.45 -19.58
N THR A 25 5.74 -10.75 -19.69
CA THR A 25 6.82 -11.28 -20.54
C THR A 25 6.57 -10.93 -22.01
N ARG A 26 5.32 -11.11 -22.48
CA ARG A 26 4.93 -10.74 -23.85
C ARG A 26 5.04 -9.23 -24.07
N LEU A 27 4.60 -8.42 -23.11
CA LEU A 27 4.61 -6.96 -23.21
C LEU A 27 6.05 -6.41 -23.26
N ASN A 28 6.92 -6.90 -22.37
CA ASN A 28 8.26 -6.34 -22.17
C ASN A 28 9.36 -7.07 -22.95
N GLY A 29 9.04 -8.15 -23.66
CA GLY A 29 9.99 -8.91 -24.48
C GLY A 29 11.09 -9.63 -23.70
N ARG A 30 10.92 -9.82 -22.38
CA ARG A 30 11.88 -10.49 -21.49
C ARG A 30 11.18 -11.21 -20.34
N PRO A 31 11.74 -12.31 -19.79
CA PRO A 31 11.10 -13.06 -18.71
C PRO A 31 10.68 -12.17 -17.53
N ALA A 32 9.41 -12.24 -17.16
CA ALA A 32 8.82 -11.52 -16.04
C ALA A 32 8.69 -12.41 -14.79
N LYS A 33 8.54 -11.78 -13.63
CA LYS A 33 8.14 -12.46 -12.39
C LYS A 33 6.64 -12.28 -12.18
N GLU A 34 6.01 -13.20 -11.45
CA GLU A 34 4.62 -13.05 -11.04
C GLU A 34 4.52 -11.93 -9.98
N PRO A 35 3.72 -10.87 -10.21
CA PRO A 35 3.54 -9.82 -9.20
C PRO A 35 2.99 -10.36 -7.89
N ILE A 36 3.43 -9.78 -6.76
CA ILE A 36 2.88 -10.10 -5.45
C ILE A 36 1.92 -8.99 -5.03
N ARG A 37 0.70 -9.37 -4.66
CA ARG A 37 -0.31 -8.47 -4.10
C ARG A 37 -0.82 -9.05 -2.79
N VAL A 38 -0.57 -8.34 -1.69
CA VAL A 38 -0.97 -8.73 -0.35
C VAL A 38 -2.05 -7.78 0.16
N TYR A 39 -3.09 -8.34 0.76
CA TYR A 39 -4.21 -7.58 1.26
C TYR A 39 -4.79 -8.15 2.54
N ALA A 40 -5.24 -7.29 3.45
CA ALA A 40 -6.00 -7.67 4.64
C ALA A 40 -7.32 -6.90 4.69
N GLY A 41 -8.44 -7.62 4.70
CA GLY A 41 -9.77 -7.05 4.85
C GLY A 41 -10.14 -6.85 6.32
N LEU A 42 -11.28 -6.22 6.58
CA LEU A 42 -11.75 -5.95 7.94
C LEU A 42 -11.97 -7.22 8.78
N GLN A 43 -12.36 -8.32 8.13
CA GLN A 43 -12.59 -9.61 8.80
C GLN A 43 -11.33 -10.47 8.90
N THR A 44 -10.19 -10.01 8.36
CA THR A 44 -8.94 -10.79 8.38
C THR A 44 -8.36 -10.89 9.80
N ALA A 45 -8.54 -9.85 10.63
CA ALA A 45 -8.15 -9.87 12.04
C ALA A 45 -8.94 -8.85 12.86
N ALA A 46 -8.88 -8.98 14.19
CA ALA A 46 -9.71 -8.21 15.13
C ALA A 46 -9.48 -6.69 15.08
N ASP A 47 -8.24 -6.24 14.89
CA ASP A 47 -7.85 -4.83 14.91
C ASP A 47 -6.81 -4.47 13.84
N ASP A 48 -6.53 -3.17 13.67
CA ASP A 48 -5.61 -2.67 12.65
C ASP A 48 -4.17 -3.18 12.83
N ARG A 49 -3.70 -3.34 14.06
CA ARG A 49 -2.35 -3.87 14.32
C ARG A 49 -2.27 -5.35 13.97
N ALA A 50 -3.30 -6.11 14.31
CA ALA A 50 -3.40 -7.52 13.95
C ALA A 50 -3.47 -7.70 12.44
N ARG A 51 -4.23 -6.85 11.73
CA ARG A 51 -4.26 -6.84 10.26
C ARG A 51 -2.89 -6.49 9.66
N ALA A 52 -2.21 -5.48 10.18
CA ALA A 52 -0.87 -5.12 9.70
C ALA A 52 0.18 -6.22 9.94
N ARG A 53 0.09 -6.97 11.05
CA ARG A 53 0.90 -8.17 11.27
C ARG A 53 0.63 -9.24 10.23
N VAL A 54 -0.64 -9.52 9.91
CA VAL A 54 -1.00 -10.46 8.83
C VAL A 54 -0.43 -10.02 7.48
N ILE A 55 -0.39 -8.71 7.20
CA ILE A 55 0.28 -8.19 5.99
C ILE A 55 1.76 -8.57 5.99
N VAL A 56 2.49 -8.33 7.09
CA VAL A 56 3.91 -8.68 7.18
C VAL A 56 4.12 -10.19 7.02
N ASP A 57 3.35 -11.02 7.71
CA ASP A 57 3.43 -12.47 7.60
C ASP A 57 3.24 -12.94 6.15
N GLU A 58 2.29 -12.34 5.43
CA GLU A 58 2.07 -12.65 4.02
C GLU A 58 3.16 -12.12 3.10
N LEU A 59 3.75 -10.96 3.39
CA LEU A 59 4.92 -10.45 2.66
C LEU A 59 6.13 -11.39 2.83
N GLU A 60 6.36 -11.92 4.03
CA GLU A 60 7.41 -12.92 4.26
C GLU A 60 7.11 -14.22 3.53
N ARG A 61 5.91 -14.78 3.71
CA ARG A 61 5.48 -16.04 3.10
C ARG A 61 5.58 -16.04 1.57
N THR A 62 5.38 -14.87 0.95
CA THR A 62 5.41 -14.71 -0.51
C THR A 62 6.77 -14.31 -1.05
N HIS A 63 7.79 -14.17 -0.20
CA HIS A 63 9.10 -13.65 -0.60
C HIS A 63 9.00 -12.25 -1.23
N ALA A 64 8.09 -11.42 -0.71
CA ALA A 64 7.86 -10.06 -1.20
C ALA A 64 9.07 -9.14 -0.98
N PHE A 65 9.85 -9.40 0.07
CA PHE A 65 11.06 -8.66 0.37
C PHE A 65 12.22 -8.96 -0.59
N ASP A 66 12.14 -10.03 -1.38
CA ASP A 66 13.14 -10.36 -2.41
C ASP A 66 12.86 -9.67 -3.77
N ARG A 67 11.81 -8.83 -3.83
CA ARG A 67 11.42 -8.10 -5.03
C ARG A 67 12.26 -6.85 -5.21
N LYS A 68 12.26 -6.28 -6.42
CA LYS A 68 12.92 -4.99 -6.67
C LYS A 68 12.19 -3.80 -6.04
N LEU A 69 10.87 -3.91 -5.93
CA LEU A 69 10.00 -2.84 -5.45
C LEU A 69 8.98 -3.39 -4.46
N LEU A 70 8.90 -2.77 -3.27
CA LEU A 70 7.83 -2.97 -2.30
C LEU A 70 7.03 -1.67 -2.18
N VAL A 71 5.73 -1.75 -2.45
CA VAL A 71 4.81 -0.61 -2.42
C VAL A 71 3.83 -0.78 -1.28
N ILE A 72 3.84 0.15 -0.34
CA ILE A 72 2.83 0.25 0.72
C ILE A 72 1.70 1.13 0.21
N ILE A 73 0.46 0.68 0.36
CA ILE A 73 -0.74 1.35 -0.13
C ILE A 73 -1.74 1.52 1.01
N PRO A 74 -1.70 2.64 1.74
CA PRO A 74 -2.77 3.04 2.64
C PRO A 74 -4.04 3.26 1.82
N THR A 75 -5.03 2.39 1.98
CA THR A 75 -6.24 2.43 1.17
C THR A 75 -7.18 3.55 1.61
N THR A 76 -8.17 3.88 0.78
CA THR A 76 -9.25 4.82 1.14
C THR A 76 -10.49 4.05 1.60
N GLY A 77 -11.18 4.51 2.65
CA GLY A 77 -12.50 4.06 3.08
C GLY A 77 -12.74 2.54 2.95
N THR A 78 -13.38 2.15 1.85
CA THR A 78 -13.77 0.78 1.48
C THR A 78 -12.62 -0.17 1.16
N GLY A 79 -11.38 0.30 1.13
CA GLY A 79 -10.22 -0.54 0.83
C GLY A 79 -9.80 -0.56 -0.64
N TRP A 80 -10.32 0.35 -1.46
CA TRP A 80 -10.01 0.37 -2.89
C TRP A 80 -8.57 0.79 -3.16
N ILE A 81 -7.95 0.13 -4.14
CA ILE A 81 -6.61 0.40 -4.68
C ILE A 81 -6.77 0.61 -6.18
N ASP A 82 -6.18 1.70 -6.71
CA ASP A 82 -6.24 2.01 -8.13
C ASP A 82 -5.57 0.90 -8.98
N PRO A 83 -6.35 0.16 -9.80
CA PRO A 83 -5.80 -0.90 -10.63
C PRO A 83 -4.89 -0.34 -11.73
N VAL A 84 -5.06 0.91 -12.16
CA VAL A 84 -4.20 1.53 -13.18
C VAL A 84 -2.82 1.75 -12.60
N ALA A 85 -2.74 2.39 -11.42
CA ALA A 85 -1.46 2.60 -10.73
C ALA A 85 -0.73 1.28 -10.42
N ALA A 86 -1.45 0.27 -9.93
CA ALA A 86 -0.87 -1.05 -9.65
C ALA A 86 -0.28 -1.69 -10.91
N ARG A 87 -1.05 -1.72 -12.01
CA ARG A 87 -0.61 -2.30 -13.28
C ARG A 87 0.56 -1.54 -13.89
N SER A 88 0.57 -0.21 -13.82
CA SER A 88 1.69 0.60 -14.34
C SER A 88 3.00 0.23 -13.66
N LEU A 89 3.00 0.07 -12.33
CA LEU A 89 4.19 -0.33 -11.58
C LEU A 89 4.65 -1.74 -11.96
N GLU A 90 3.73 -2.69 -12.09
CA GLU A 90 4.03 -4.06 -12.52
C GLU A 90 4.61 -4.11 -13.94
N MET A 91 4.08 -3.31 -14.86
CA MET A 91 4.62 -3.18 -16.23
C MET A 91 6.03 -2.60 -16.21
N MET A 92 6.25 -1.51 -15.47
CA MET A 92 7.55 -0.83 -15.36
C MET A 92 8.65 -1.73 -14.77
N TYR A 93 8.30 -2.53 -13.77
CA TYR A 93 9.25 -3.42 -13.07
C TYR A 93 9.22 -4.86 -13.59
N ASN A 94 8.46 -5.14 -14.66
CA ASN A 94 8.29 -6.47 -15.25
C ASN A 94 7.87 -7.54 -14.22
N GLY A 95 6.93 -7.16 -13.35
CA GLY A 95 6.37 -7.98 -12.29
C GLY A 95 7.30 -8.27 -11.11
N ASP A 96 8.50 -7.67 -11.08
CA ASP A 96 9.42 -7.72 -9.94
C ASP A 96 8.98 -6.76 -8.82
N THR A 97 7.72 -6.89 -8.42
CA THR A 97 7.01 -5.99 -7.52
C THR A 97 6.27 -6.78 -6.44
N ALA A 98 6.19 -6.18 -5.26
CA ALA A 98 5.26 -6.53 -4.22
C ALA A 98 4.46 -5.30 -3.79
N MET A 99 3.16 -5.46 -3.58
CA MET A 99 2.26 -4.39 -3.18
C MET A 99 1.42 -4.84 -1.99
N ALA A 100 1.30 -4.00 -0.97
CA ALA A 100 0.57 -4.31 0.26
C ALA A 100 -0.43 -3.22 0.61
N GLY A 101 -1.67 -3.59 0.90
CA GLY A 101 -2.70 -2.68 1.40
C GLY A 101 -3.62 -3.35 2.41
N LEU A 102 -4.38 -2.56 3.17
CA LEU A 102 -5.37 -3.09 4.10
C LEU A 102 -6.65 -2.25 4.10
N GLN A 103 -7.78 -2.87 4.46
CA GLN A 103 -9.06 -2.20 4.64
C GLN A 103 -9.27 -1.75 6.09
N TYR A 104 -9.72 -0.50 6.31
CA TYR A 104 -10.01 0.01 7.65
C TYR A 104 -11.46 0.45 7.89
N SER A 105 -12.29 0.58 6.84
CA SER A 105 -13.71 0.94 6.96
C SER A 105 -14.60 0.27 5.90
N TYR A 106 -15.90 0.13 6.21
CA TYR A 106 -16.94 -0.24 5.26
C TYR A 106 -17.55 0.98 4.56
N LEU A 107 -17.27 2.20 5.05
CA LEU A 107 -17.94 3.41 4.61
C LEU A 107 -17.22 4.06 3.42
N PRO A 108 -17.96 4.51 2.38
CA PRO A 108 -17.41 5.33 1.31
C PRO A 108 -16.84 6.64 1.86
N SER A 109 -15.65 7.00 1.37
CA SER A 109 -14.82 8.12 1.82
C SER A 109 -15.50 9.50 1.85
N TRP A 110 -16.52 9.73 1.03
CA TRP A 110 -17.25 11.00 0.94
C TRP A 110 -18.34 11.17 2.02
N ILE A 111 -18.84 10.07 2.60
CA ILE A 111 -19.91 10.10 3.61
C ILE A 111 -19.32 10.28 5.03
N SER A 112 -18.09 9.82 5.27
CA SER A 112 -17.47 9.79 6.63
C SER A 112 -16.43 10.87 6.89
N PHE A 113 -16.36 11.90 6.03
CA PHE A 113 -15.26 12.87 5.95
C PHE A 113 -14.91 13.61 7.26
N LEU A 114 -15.85 13.73 8.22
CA LEU A 114 -15.62 14.37 9.52
C LEU A 114 -15.36 13.40 10.69
N ALA A 115 -15.86 12.16 10.64
CA ALA A 115 -15.80 11.23 11.78
C ALA A 115 -14.66 10.20 11.68
N ASP A 116 -14.31 9.73 10.47
CA ASP A 116 -13.37 8.62 10.26
C ASP A 116 -11.93 9.05 9.91
N ARG A 117 -11.66 10.36 9.87
CA ARG A 117 -10.35 10.89 9.42
C ARG A 117 -9.20 10.41 10.31
N GLN A 118 -9.40 10.44 11.63
CA GLN A 118 -8.38 9.99 12.58
C GLN A 118 -8.12 8.48 12.44
N LYS A 119 -9.19 7.68 12.33
CA LYS A 119 -9.09 6.23 12.12
C LYS A 119 -8.35 5.87 10.82
N SER A 120 -8.61 6.59 9.73
CA SER A 120 -7.87 6.42 8.47
C SER A 120 -6.39 6.73 8.62
N MET A 121 -6.04 7.78 9.36
CA MET A 121 -4.66 8.19 9.61
C MET A 121 -3.94 7.17 10.51
N ASP A 122 -4.59 6.73 11.59
CA ASP A 122 -4.03 5.76 12.53
C ASP A 122 -3.79 4.41 11.86
N SER A 123 -4.77 3.92 11.09
CA SER A 123 -4.65 2.64 10.37
C SER A 123 -3.58 2.70 9.28
N GLY A 124 -3.51 3.80 8.53
CA GLY A 124 -2.45 4.04 7.55
C GLY A 124 -1.06 4.08 8.19
N LYS A 125 -0.92 4.78 9.32
CA LYS A 125 0.32 4.84 10.09
C LYS A 125 0.72 3.46 10.62
N ILE A 126 -0.21 2.69 11.19
CA ILE A 126 0.05 1.33 11.67
C ILE A 126 0.57 0.44 10.54
N LEU A 127 -0.05 0.47 9.35
CA LEU A 127 0.43 -0.30 8.20
C LEU A 127 1.85 0.10 7.81
N ILE A 128 2.09 1.40 7.65
CA ILE A 128 3.38 1.94 7.21
C ILE A 128 4.47 1.57 8.20
N ASP A 129 4.28 1.88 9.49
CA ASP A 129 5.24 1.60 10.55
C ASP A 129 5.53 0.09 10.62
N THR A 130 4.50 -0.76 10.62
CA THR A 130 4.69 -2.22 10.78
C THR A 130 5.47 -2.84 9.62
N VAL A 131 5.16 -2.46 8.38
CA VAL A 131 5.89 -2.97 7.20
C VAL A 131 7.30 -2.38 7.13
N HIS A 132 7.45 -1.10 7.47
CA HIS A 132 8.72 -0.40 7.48
C HIS A 132 9.68 -0.96 8.53
N ASP A 133 9.21 -1.20 9.75
CA ASP A 133 9.98 -1.82 10.83
C ASP A 133 10.56 -3.17 10.39
N ARG A 134 9.75 -3.98 9.70
CA ARG A 134 10.22 -5.26 9.17
C ARG A 134 11.23 -5.08 8.03
N TRP A 135 10.98 -4.15 7.13
CA TRP A 135 11.86 -3.82 6.01
C TRP A 135 13.23 -3.31 6.48
N GLN A 136 13.28 -2.52 7.55
CA GLN A 136 14.54 -2.01 8.12
C GLN A 136 15.42 -3.09 8.74
N GLN A 137 14.84 -4.22 9.15
CA GLN A 137 15.60 -5.37 9.66
C GLN A 137 16.31 -6.17 8.56
N LEU A 138 16.00 -5.91 7.28
CA LEU A 138 16.69 -6.54 6.16
C LEU A 138 18.09 -5.92 5.97
N PRO A 139 19.08 -6.70 5.50
CA PRO A 139 20.37 -6.16 5.07
C PRO A 139 20.17 -5.02 4.05
N ALA A 140 20.86 -3.91 4.26
CA ALA A 140 20.65 -2.68 3.49
C ALA A 140 20.87 -2.85 1.98
N ASP A 141 21.71 -3.81 1.59
CA ASP A 141 22.06 -4.19 0.22
C ASP A 141 21.09 -5.21 -0.42
N HIS A 142 20.22 -5.83 0.38
CA HIS A 142 19.27 -6.86 -0.06
C HIS A 142 17.81 -6.43 0.03
N ARG A 143 17.50 -5.28 0.64
CA ARG A 143 16.13 -4.80 0.80
C ARG A 143 15.56 -4.22 -0.51
N PRO A 144 14.24 -4.37 -0.76
CA PRO A 144 13.60 -3.82 -1.94
C PRO A 144 13.58 -2.29 -1.86
N LYS A 145 13.44 -1.61 -3.00
CA LYS A 145 13.09 -0.19 -2.98
C LYS A 145 11.74 -0.02 -2.31
N LEU A 146 11.64 0.91 -1.37
CA LEU A 146 10.43 1.12 -0.59
C LEU A 146 9.67 2.35 -1.09
N VAL A 147 8.45 2.15 -1.54
CA VAL A 147 7.59 3.20 -2.09
C VAL A 147 6.28 3.27 -1.33
N LEU A 148 5.78 4.49 -1.15
CA LEU A 148 4.44 4.72 -0.65
C LEU A 148 3.55 5.29 -1.75
N TYR A 149 2.40 4.67 -1.98
CA TYR A 149 1.39 5.14 -2.92
C TYR A 149 0.08 5.41 -2.17
N GLY A 150 -0.45 6.64 -2.29
CA GLY A 150 -1.72 7.00 -1.67
C GLY A 150 -2.56 7.91 -2.58
N GLU A 151 -3.84 7.59 -2.71
CA GLU A 151 -4.81 8.39 -3.45
C GLU A 151 -5.81 9.06 -2.49
N SER A 152 -6.14 10.32 -2.72
CA SER A 152 -7.17 11.09 -2.01
C SER A 152 -7.01 11.01 -0.48
N LEU A 153 -7.90 10.31 0.24
CA LEU A 153 -7.75 10.10 1.70
C LEU A 153 -6.55 9.23 2.06
N GLY A 154 -6.20 8.23 1.23
CA GLY A 154 -4.98 7.46 1.37
C GLY A 154 -3.76 8.37 1.27
N SER A 155 -3.88 9.47 0.53
CA SER A 155 -2.83 10.48 0.49
C SER A 155 -2.62 11.22 1.82
N MET A 156 -3.70 11.44 2.56
CA MET A 156 -3.64 12.06 3.88
C MET A 156 -3.21 11.04 4.95
N ALA A 157 -3.67 9.79 4.84
CA ALA A 157 -3.33 8.71 5.76
C ALA A 157 -1.84 8.40 5.74
N GLY A 158 -1.25 8.28 4.55
CA GLY A 158 0.17 8.06 4.48
C GLY A 158 1.01 9.32 4.78
N GLN A 159 0.47 10.53 4.61
CA GLN A 159 1.12 11.75 5.12
C GLN A 159 1.20 11.76 6.64
N ALA A 160 0.18 11.25 7.33
CA ALA A 160 0.17 11.17 8.79
C ALA A 160 1.29 10.29 9.37
N ALA A 161 1.87 9.40 8.55
CA ALA A 161 3.03 8.61 8.94
C ALA A 161 4.33 9.44 8.96
N PHE A 162 4.38 10.60 8.31
CA PHE A 162 5.54 11.49 8.27
C PHE A 162 5.26 12.78 9.03
N GLY A 163 6.16 13.18 9.94
CA GLY A 163 6.06 14.46 10.63
C GLY A 163 6.35 15.65 9.70
N PHE A 164 7.24 15.46 8.72
CA PHE A 164 7.58 16.43 7.68
C PHE A 164 8.18 15.77 6.42
N LEU A 165 8.26 16.49 5.29
CA LEU A 165 8.73 15.93 4.00
C LEU A 165 10.12 15.26 4.05
N PRO A 166 11.16 15.85 4.68
CA PRO A 166 12.43 15.14 4.86
C PRO A 166 12.39 13.85 5.69
N ASP A 167 11.31 13.51 6.41
CA ASP A 167 11.18 12.19 7.05
C ASP A 167 11.08 11.06 6.03
N ILE A 168 10.55 11.33 4.83
CA ILE A 168 10.45 10.35 3.74
C ILE A 168 11.84 9.79 3.41
N ALA A 169 12.81 10.67 3.18
CA ALA A 169 14.19 10.28 2.89
C ALA A 169 14.90 9.69 4.12
N LYS A 170 14.65 10.23 5.33
CA LYS A 170 15.24 9.70 6.58
C LYS A 170 14.76 8.29 6.91
N MET A 171 13.51 7.99 6.61
CA MET A 171 12.93 6.65 6.75
C MET A 171 13.37 5.73 5.60
N GLY A 172 14.05 6.24 4.57
CA GLY A 172 14.59 5.43 3.48
C GLY A 172 13.57 5.06 2.41
N PHE A 173 12.47 5.81 2.27
CA PHE A 173 11.58 5.67 1.12
C PHE A 173 12.25 6.24 -0.13
N ASP A 174 12.26 5.44 -1.20
CA ASP A 174 12.79 5.85 -2.52
C ASP A 174 11.85 6.82 -3.24
N ALA A 175 10.54 6.66 -3.05
CA ALA A 175 9.54 7.54 -3.64
C ALA A 175 8.23 7.54 -2.85
N VAL A 176 7.49 8.65 -2.96
CA VAL A 176 6.12 8.76 -2.47
C VAL A 176 5.26 9.41 -3.55
N LEU A 177 4.17 8.75 -3.93
CA LEU A 177 3.22 9.27 -4.92
C LEU A 177 1.87 9.53 -4.27
N TRP A 178 1.47 10.81 -4.29
CA TRP A 178 0.18 11.30 -3.78
C TRP A 178 -0.70 11.77 -4.92
N VAL A 179 -1.84 11.12 -5.16
CA VAL A 179 -2.80 11.51 -6.20
C VAL A 179 -4.05 12.13 -5.54
N GLY A 180 -4.52 13.30 -5.97
CA GLY A 180 -5.76 13.93 -5.44
C GLY A 180 -5.62 14.82 -4.20
N ARG A 181 -4.43 15.39 -3.95
CA ARG A 181 -4.13 16.28 -2.81
C ARG A 181 -5.02 17.54 -2.77
N ARG A 182 -5.76 17.78 -1.68
CA ARG A 182 -6.27 19.14 -1.34
C ARG A 182 -5.36 19.82 -0.32
N THR A 183 -4.50 20.72 -0.78
CA THR A 183 -3.86 21.71 0.11
C THR A 183 -4.85 22.82 0.43
N LYS A 184 -5.20 23.03 1.71
CA LYS A 184 -5.82 24.30 2.11
C LYS A 184 -4.74 25.39 2.00
N VAL A 185 -4.82 26.22 0.96
CA VAL A 185 -4.12 27.51 0.94
C VAL A 185 -4.85 28.41 1.92
N ARG A 186 -4.20 28.75 3.04
CA ARG A 186 -4.70 29.78 3.96
C ARG A 186 -4.28 31.12 3.35
N TYR A 187 -5.18 31.80 2.65
CA TYR A 187 -4.98 33.21 2.33
C TYR A 187 -5.10 33.99 3.64
N GLY A 188 -3.96 34.46 4.16
CA GLY A 188 -3.95 35.55 5.12
C GLY A 188 -4.10 36.85 4.35
N MET A 189 -5.25 37.51 4.47
CA MET A 189 -5.35 38.92 4.10
C MET A 189 -4.56 39.72 5.13
N ARG A 190 -3.62 40.54 4.64
CA ARG A 190 -3.14 41.71 5.37
C ARG A 190 -4.15 42.83 5.19
#